data_AF-A0A9E4UY09-F1
#
_entry.id   AF-A0A9E4UY09-F1
#
_cell.length_a   1.000
_cell.length_b   1.000
_cell.length_c   1.000
_cell.angle_alpha   90.00
_cell.angle_beta   90.00
_cell.angle_gamma   90.00
#
_symmetry.space_group_name_H-M   'P 1'
#
loop_
_entity.id
_entity.type
_entity.pdbx_description
1 polymer ?
#
loop_
_entity_poly.entity_id
_entity_poly.type
_entity_poly.pdbx_seq_one_letter_code
_entity_poly.pdbx_strand_id
1 'polypeptide(L)'
;MPDLSKKDEDRLVRYRGQSLRLLQDAMDQIRKGRWDRCEELLWGSLTLAVKGVALGRGRELDGLKAVEEYAHELGEENRDRRIREGFTKLASFGETAERVRESRIRADSLVATLEDVTGAVERLWDLAPGGDLLNALVQGELDELEDMEESDELEEMDGGPTR
;
A
#
# COMPACT_ATOMS: atom_id res chain seq x y z
N MET A 1 1.24 -23.87 -6.16
CA MET A 1 1.88 -22.61 -5.74
C MET A 1 3.11 -22.99 -4.92
N PRO A 2 4.22 -22.23 -4.96
CA PRO A 2 5.29 -22.45 -3.99
C PRO A 2 4.69 -22.27 -2.58
N ASP A 3 4.95 -23.23 -1.70
CA ASP A 3 4.57 -23.10 -0.29
C ASP A 3 5.36 -21.93 0.29
N LEU A 4 4.65 -20.90 0.77
CA LEU A 4 5.28 -19.76 1.43
C LEU A 4 5.93 -20.21 2.73
N SER A 5 7.09 -19.64 3.04
CA SER A 5 7.64 -19.79 4.39
C SER A 5 6.69 -19.14 5.39
N LYS A 6 6.59 -19.69 6.61
CA LYS A 6 5.85 -19.06 7.71
C LYS A 6 6.25 -17.59 7.93
N LYS A 7 7.54 -17.27 7.74
CA LYS A 7 8.05 -15.89 7.79
C LYS A 7 7.46 -14.99 6.70
N ASP A 8 7.24 -15.54 5.50
CA ASP A 8 6.68 -14.78 4.37
C ASP A 8 5.16 -14.64 4.52
N GLU A 9 4.48 -15.63 5.11
CA GLU A 9 3.06 -15.52 5.51
C GLU A 9 2.86 -14.40 6.54
N ASP A 10 3.68 -14.36 7.60
CA ASP A 10 3.62 -13.30 8.63
C ASP A 10 3.86 -11.91 8.01
N ARG A 11 4.82 -11.79 7.09
CA ARG A 11 5.09 -10.53 6.37
C ARG A 11 3.94 -10.12 5.47
N LEU A 12 3.29 -11.07 4.80
CA LEU A 12 2.14 -10.81 3.94
C LEU A 12 0.95 -10.29 4.76
N VAL A 13 0.71 -10.87 5.94
CA VAL A 13 -0.30 -10.39 6.90
C VAL A 13 -0.01 -8.95 7.31
N ARG A 14 1.24 -8.63 7.68
CA ARG A 14 1.64 -7.27 8.05
C ARG A 14 1.46 -6.28 6.91
N TYR A 15 1.94 -6.61 5.70
CA TYR A 15 1.76 -5.75 4.53
C TYR A 15 0.29 -5.48 4.23
N ARG A 16 -0.58 -6.49 4.40
CA ARG A 16 -2.02 -6.33 4.22
C ARG A 16 -2.65 -5.41 5.25
N GLY A 17 -2.37 -5.65 6.53
CA GLY A 17 -2.87 -4.81 7.63
C GLY A 17 -2.45 -3.36 7.46
N GLN A 18 -1.15 -3.11 7.21
CA GLN A 18 -0.62 -1.77 6.97
C GLN A 18 -1.22 -1.12 5.72
N SER A 19 -1.31 -1.84 4.61
CA SER A 19 -1.88 -1.32 3.35
C SER A 19 -3.32 -0.84 3.53
N LEU A 20 -4.16 -1.62 4.22
CA LEU A 20 -5.55 -1.29 4.47
C LEU A 20 -5.71 -0.14 5.48
N ARG A 21 -4.88 -0.11 6.53
CA ARG A 21 -4.85 1.02 7.48
C ARG A 21 -4.50 2.33 6.78
N LEU A 22 -3.43 2.35 5.97
CA LEU A 22 -3.05 3.53 5.19
C LEU A 22 -4.14 3.97 4.22
N LEU A 23 -4.86 3.03 3.61
CA LEU A 23 -5.99 3.34 2.72
C LEU A 23 -7.15 3.99 3.51
N GLN A 24 -7.49 3.46 4.68
CA GLN A 24 -8.51 4.05 5.55
C GLN A 24 -8.11 5.46 6.00
N ASP A 25 -6.86 5.64 6.44
CA ASP A 25 -6.34 6.94 6.82
C ASP A 25 -6.39 7.94 5.67
N ALA A 26 -6.05 7.50 4.44
CA ALA A 26 -6.14 8.35 3.25
C ALA A 26 -7.56 8.88 3.05
N MET A 27 -8.57 8.00 3.17
CA MET A 27 -9.99 8.36 3.08
C MET A 27 -10.40 9.39 4.14
N ASP A 28 -9.85 9.29 5.35
CA ASP A 28 -10.09 10.27 6.40
C ASP A 28 -9.40 11.62 6.15
N GLN A 29 -8.21 11.64 5.53
CA GLN A 29 -7.55 12.88 5.13
C GLN A 29 -8.31 13.61 4.02
N ILE A 30 -8.90 12.87 3.06
CA ILE A 30 -9.74 13.44 1.99
C ILE A 30 -10.94 14.18 2.56
N ARG A 31 -11.63 13.58 3.54
CA ARG A 31 -12.77 14.22 4.23
C ARG A 31 -12.37 15.52 4.92
N LYS A 32 -11.10 15.65 5.33
CA LYS A 32 -10.51 16.84 5.96
C LYS A 32 -9.91 17.82 4.94
N GLY A 33 -9.97 17.52 3.64
CA GLY A 33 -9.40 18.34 2.56
C GLY A 33 -7.86 18.35 2.52
N ARG A 34 -7.21 17.37 3.17
CA ARG A 34 -5.74 17.26 3.25
C ARG A 34 -5.22 16.33 2.16
N TRP A 35 -5.23 16.82 0.93
CA TRP A 35 -4.91 16.03 -0.25
C TRP A 35 -3.45 15.57 -0.33
N ASP A 36 -2.50 16.40 0.13
CA ASP A 36 -1.07 16.06 0.08
C ASP A 36 -0.76 14.86 0.99
N ARG A 37 -1.36 14.84 2.18
CA ARG A 37 -1.23 13.71 3.09
C ARG A 37 -1.97 12.46 2.58
N CYS A 38 -3.08 12.66 1.87
CA CYS A 38 -3.78 11.56 1.22
C CYS A 38 -2.90 10.88 0.17
N GLU A 39 -2.18 11.65 -0.65
CA GLU A 39 -1.28 11.11 -1.67
C GLU A 39 -0.24 10.18 -1.05
N GLU A 40 0.48 10.64 -0.02
CA GLU A 40 1.50 9.83 0.67
C GLU A 40 0.95 8.50 1.20
N LEU A 41 -0.24 8.54 1.81
CA LEU A 41 -0.90 7.36 2.37
C LEU A 41 -1.33 6.37 1.27
N LEU A 42 -1.83 6.88 0.13
CA LEU A 42 -2.18 6.04 -1.01
C LEU A 42 -0.96 5.40 -1.68
N TRP A 43 0.15 6.14 -1.79
CA TRP A 43 1.42 5.62 -2.27
C TRP A 43 1.91 4.46 -1.40
N GLY A 44 1.87 4.63 -0.07
CA GLY A 44 2.25 3.58 0.88
C GLY A 44 1.34 2.35 0.77
N SER A 45 0.02 2.57 0.74
CA SER A 45 -0.98 1.50 0.62
C SER A 45 -0.78 0.66 -0.64
N LEU A 46 -0.63 1.32 -1.80
CA LEU A 46 -0.43 0.66 -3.09
C LEU A 46 0.91 -0.07 -3.14
N THR A 47 1.97 0.53 -2.60
CA THR A 47 3.31 -0.10 -2.51
C THR A 47 3.27 -1.41 -1.75
N LEU A 48 2.63 -1.42 -0.58
CA LEU A 48 2.52 -2.63 0.24
C LEU A 48 1.69 -3.73 -0.42
N ALA A 49 0.61 -3.36 -1.11
CA ALA A 49 -0.20 -4.32 -1.87
C ALA A 49 0.61 -4.98 -3.00
N VAL A 50 1.38 -4.19 -3.74
CA VAL A 50 2.27 -4.70 -4.81
C VAL A 50 3.38 -5.59 -4.24
N LYS A 51 4.01 -5.19 -3.12
CA LYS A 51 4.99 -6.01 -2.40
C LYS A 51 4.39 -7.32 -1.90
N GLY A 52 3.14 -7.32 -1.43
CA GLY A 52 2.42 -8.52 -1.01
C GLY A 52 2.21 -9.53 -2.14
N VAL A 53 1.80 -9.06 -3.33
CA VAL A 53 1.67 -9.92 -4.51
C VAL A 53 3.03 -10.48 -4.95
N ALA A 54 4.07 -9.65 -4.97
CA ALA A 54 5.41 -10.07 -5.35
C ALA A 54 5.96 -11.12 -4.39
N LEU A 55 5.83 -10.90 -3.08
CA LEU A 55 6.23 -11.84 -2.03
C LEU A 55 5.50 -13.17 -2.21
N GLY A 56 4.21 -13.11 -2.54
CA GLY A 56 3.40 -14.27 -2.87
C GLY A 56 3.87 -15.09 -4.07
N ARG A 57 4.63 -14.47 -4.98
CA ARG A 57 5.30 -15.13 -6.12
C ARG A 57 6.76 -15.48 -5.81
N GLY A 58 7.22 -15.32 -4.57
CA GLY A 58 8.61 -15.56 -4.16
C GLY A 58 9.60 -14.49 -4.62
N ARG A 59 9.13 -13.28 -4.95
CA ARG A 59 9.97 -12.15 -5.37
C ARG A 59 9.92 -11.05 -4.30
N GLU A 60 11.07 -10.64 -3.80
CA GLU A 60 11.17 -9.41 -3.01
C GLU A 60 11.42 -8.21 -3.92
N LEU A 61 10.72 -7.10 -3.65
CA LEU A 61 10.89 -5.84 -4.35
C LEU A 61 11.58 -4.84 -3.42
N ASP A 62 12.72 -4.33 -3.87
CA ASP A 62 13.49 -3.31 -3.17
C ASP A 62 13.47 -1.99 -3.93
N GLY A 63 13.20 -0.91 -3.21
CA GLY A 63 13.04 0.44 -3.75
C GLY A 63 11.76 0.69 -4.54
N LEU A 64 11.45 1.98 -4.72
CA LEU A 64 10.23 2.45 -5.39
C LEU A 64 10.15 2.01 -6.86
N LYS A 65 11.27 2.12 -7.59
CA LYS A 65 11.31 1.80 -9.02
C LYS A 65 10.95 0.34 -9.31
N ALA A 66 11.45 -0.60 -8.50
CA ALA A 66 11.13 -2.01 -8.67
C ALA A 66 9.65 -2.31 -8.41
N VAL A 67 9.03 -1.58 -7.47
CA VAL A 67 7.60 -1.67 -7.16
C VAL A 67 6.76 -1.14 -8.33
N GLU A 68 7.10 0.03 -8.87
CA GLU A 68 6.38 0.61 -10.01
C GLU A 68 6.48 -0.25 -11.26
N GLU A 69 7.69 -0.72 -11.61
CA GLU A 69 7.91 -1.61 -12.75
C GLU A 69 7.11 -2.91 -12.60
N TYR A 70 7.13 -3.50 -11.40
CA TYR A 70 6.39 -4.73 -11.13
C TYR A 70 4.87 -4.52 -11.19
N ALA A 71 4.35 -3.40 -10.67
CA ALA A 71 2.94 -3.08 -10.78
C ALA A 71 2.51 -2.87 -12.24
N HIS A 72 3.35 -2.24 -13.05
CA HIS A 72 3.11 -2.09 -14.48
C HIS A 72 3.04 -3.45 -15.19
N GLU A 73 4.03 -4.33 -14.96
CA GLU A 73 4.05 -5.71 -15.47
C GLU A 73 2.79 -6.48 -15.04
N LEU A 74 2.45 -6.41 -13.76
CA LEU A 74 1.30 -7.11 -13.18
C LEU A 74 -0.03 -6.60 -13.77
N GLY A 75 -0.14 -5.30 -14.02
CA GLY A 75 -1.31 -4.70 -14.66
C GLY A 75 -1.48 -5.15 -16.12
N GLU A 76 -0.38 -5.28 -16.87
CA GLU A 76 -0.38 -5.85 -18.22
C GLU A 76 -0.80 -7.33 -18.22
N GLU A 77 -0.22 -8.14 -17.32
CA GLU A 77 -0.55 -9.56 -17.17
C GLU A 77 -2.04 -9.79 -16.87
N ASN A 78 -2.60 -9.01 -15.94
CA ASN A 78 -3.98 -9.15 -15.50
C ASN A 78 -4.98 -8.37 -16.36
N ARG A 79 -4.51 -7.62 -17.36
CA ARG A 79 -5.30 -6.64 -18.13
C ARG A 79 -6.06 -5.65 -17.24
N ASP A 80 -5.47 -5.31 -16.09
CA ASP A 80 -6.07 -4.36 -15.14
C ASP A 80 -5.37 -3.01 -15.25
N ARG A 81 -6.08 -2.07 -15.89
CA ARG A 81 -5.62 -0.70 -16.09
C ARG A 81 -5.36 0.03 -14.76
N ARG A 82 -6.10 -0.28 -13.71
CA ARG A 82 -6.00 0.40 -12.42
C ARG A 82 -4.68 0.08 -11.74
N ILE A 83 -4.27 -1.19 -11.79
CA ILE A 83 -2.96 -1.64 -11.28
C ILE A 83 -1.84 -1.04 -12.14
N ARG A 84 -1.98 -1.10 -13.47
CA ARG A 84 -0.96 -0.61 -14.40
C ARG A 84 -0.68 0.89 -14.28
N GLU A 85 -1.73 1.69 -14.15
CA GLU A 85 -1.63 3.16 -14.18
C GLU A 85 -1.73 3.79 -12.77
N GLY A 86 -1.89 2.98 -11.72
CA GLY A 86 -2.14 3.46 -10.35
C GLY A 86 -1.06 4.42 -9.85
N PHE A 87 0.21 4.04 -9.97
CA PHE A 87 1.33 4.89 -9.56
C PHE A 87 1.48 6.14 -10.44
N THR A 88 1.29 6.02 -11.75
CA THR A 88 1.34 7.19 -12.66
C THR A 88 0.23 8.19 -12.35
N LYS A 89 -0.97 7.72 -12.01
CA LYS A 89 -2.08 8.59 -11.59
C LYS A 89 -1.79 9.24 -10.24
N LEU A 90 -1.23 8.49 -9.28
CA LEU A 90 -0.83 9.05 -7.99
C LEU A 90 0.26 10.12 -8.14
N ALA A 91 1.24 9.94 -9.02
CA ALA A 91 2.31 10.92 -9.27
C ALA A 91 1.80 12.30 -9.74
N SER A 92 0.58 12.37 -10.30
CA SER A 92 -0.05 13.63 -10.74
C SER A 92 -1.14 14.11 -9.77
N PHE A 93 -1.35 13.40 -8.66
CA PHE A 93 -2.44 13.65 -7.72
C PHE A 93 -2.24 14.95 -6.94
N GLY A 94 -1.05 15.18 -6.40
CA GLY A 94 -0.72 16.41 -5.65
C GLY A 94 -0.87 17.67 -6.49
N GLU A 95 -0.36 17.67 -7.73
CA GLU A 95 -0.53 18.79 -8.66
C GLU A 95 -2.02 19.03 -8.97
N THR A 96 -2.79 17.97 -9.20
CA THR A 96 -4.23 18.07 -9.42
C THR A 96 -4.96 18.62 -8.19
N ALA A 97 -4.53 18.21 -7.01
CA ALA A 97 -5.11 18.63 -5.74
C ALA A 97 -4.83 20.11 -5.42
N GLU A 98 -3.62 20.58 -5.70
CA GLU A 98 -3.25 21.99 -5.59
C GLU A 98 -4.13 22.84 -6.50
N ARG A 99 -4.29 22.44 -7.77
CA ARG A 99 -5.17 23.13 -8.73
C ARG A 99 -6.63 23.17 -8.29
N VAL A 100 -7.15 22.09 -7.71
CA VAL A 100 -8.51 22.05 -7.13
C VAL A 100 -8.64 23.03 -5.97
N ARG A 101 -7.62 23.12 -5.11
CA ARG A 101 -7.57 24.03 -3.96
C ARG A 101 -7.51 25.50 -4.39
N GLU A 102 -6.67 25.82 -5.37
CA GLU A 102 -6.46 27.18 -5.89
C GLU A 102 -7.63 27.66 -6.75
N SER A 103 -8.17 26.80 -7.61
CA SER A 103 -9.19 27.19 -8.60
C SER A 103 -10.63 27.03 -8.09
N ARG A 104 -10.84 26.43 -6.90
CA ARG A 104 -12.18 26.05 -6.37
C ARG A 104 -13.04 25.27 -7.37
N ILE A 105 -12.39 24.49 -8.24
CA ILE A 105 -13.06 23.65 -9.24
C ILE A 105 -13.48 22.33 -8.58
N ARG A 106 -14.44 21.62 -9.19
CA ARG A 106 -14.91 20.31 -8.73
C ARG A 106 -13.77 19.29 -8.64
N ALA A 107 -13.76 18.53 -7.56
CA ALA A 107 -12.78 17.49 -7.26
C ALA A 107 -13.04 16.16 -8.00
N ASP A 108 -13.86 16.17 -9.06
CA ASP A 108 -14.33 14.96 -9.76
C ASP A 108 -13.14 14.11 -10.29
N SER A 109 -12.06 14.75 -10.74
CA SER A 109 -10.84 14.07 -11.18
C SER A 109 -10.07 13.44 -10.03
N LEU A 110 -10.04 14.07 -8.85
CA LEU A 110 -9.40 13.50 -7.66
C LEU A 110 -10.19 12.28 -7.19
N VAL A 111 -11.53 12.37 -7.14
CA VAL A 111 -12.41 11.25 -6.78
C VAL A 111 -12.20 10.06 -7.71
N ALA A 112 -12.13 10.28 -9.02
CA ALA A 112 -11.86 9.21 -9.98
C ALA A 112 -10.50 8.52 -9.72
N THR A 113 -9.44 9.28 -9.44
CA THR A 113 -8.14 8.71 -9.09
C THR A 113 -8.20 7.90 -7.79
N LEU A 114 -8.95 8.36 -6.80
CA LEU A 114 -9.15 7.65 -5.53
C LEU A 114 -9.86 6.31 -5.73
N GLU A 115 -10.94 6.30 -6.50
CA GLU A 115 -11.67 5.07 -6.83
C GLU A 115 -10.79 4.08 -7.59
N ASP A 116 -9.99 4.58 -8.55
CA ASP A 116 -9.05 3.76 -9.32
C ASP A 116 -7.97 3.14 -8.42
N VAL A 117 -7.36 3.93 -7.52
CA VAL A 117 -6.28 3.46 -6.63
C VAL A 117 -6.82 2.51 -5.56
N THR A 118 -7.97 2.82 -4.97
CA THR A 118 -8.63 1.94 -4.00
C THR A 118 -8.96 0.59 -4.66
N GLY A 119 -9.56 0.63 -5.86
CA GLY A 119 -9.86 -0.58 -6.62
C GLY A 119 -8.60 -1.35 -7.08
N ALA A 120 -7.48 -0.66 -7.31
CA ALA A 120 -6.20 -1.32 -7.57
C ALA A 120 -5.68 -2.07 -6.34
N VAL A 121 -5.73 -1.44 -5.16
CA VAL A 121 -5.31 -2.06 -3.88
C VAL A 121 -6.15 -3.29 -3.57
N GLU A 122 -7.48 -3.18 -3.65
CA GLU A 122 -8.38 -4.32 -3.48
C GLU A 122 -8.02 -5.45 -4.45
N ARG A 123 -7.81 -5.10 -5.73
CA ARG A 123 -7.52 -6.12 -6.74
C ARG A 123 -6.16 -6.78 -6.57
N LEU A 124 -5.15 -6.04 -6.11
CA LEU A 124 -3.85 -6.60 -5.75
C LEU A 124 -3.99 -7.60 -4.60
N TRP A 125 -4.81 -7.28 -3.61
CA TRP A 125 -5.04 -8.16 -2.47
C TRP A 125 -5.86 -9.42 -2.79
N ASP A 126 -6.67 -9.41 -3.85
CA ASP A 126 -7.29 -10.62 -4.42
C ASP A 126 -6.27 -11.51 -5.14
N LEU A 127 -5.23 -10.91 -5.73
CA LEU A 127 -4.17 -11.62 -6.46
C LEU A 127 -3.08 -12.16 -5.54
N ALA A 128 -2.95 -11.60 -4.34
CA ALA A 128 -2.01 -12.07 -3.33
C ALA A 128 -2.46 -13.43 -2.76
N PRO A 129 -1.52 -14.35 -2.50
CA PRO A 129 -1.83 -15.60 -1.83
C PRO A 129 -2.39 -15.34 -0.43
N GLY A 130 -3.34 -16.16 -0.01
CA GLY A 130 -4.06 -15.95 1.24
C GLY A 130 -5.16 -14.89 1.14
N GLY A 131 -5.83 -14.74 0.00
CA GLY A 131 -7.05 -13.91 -0.12
C GLY A 131 -8.11 -14.20 0.96
N ASP A 132 -8.13 -15.43 1.51
CA ASP A 132 -8.96 -15.86 2.64
C ASP A 132 -8.49 -15.36 4.03
N LEU A 133 -7.28 -14.80 4.17
CA LEU A 133 -6.76 -14.24 5.42
C LEU A 133 -7.58 -13.04 5.93
N LEU A 134 -8.35 -12.36 5.06
CA LEU A 134 -9.30 -11.32 5.50
C LEU A 134 -10.36 -11.87 6.44
N ASN A 135 -10.85 -13.10 6.21
CA ASN A 135 -11.81 -13.73 7.11
C ASN A 135 -11.18 -14.07 8.47
N ALA A 136 -9.89 -14.40 8.49
CA ALA A 136 -9.15 -14.72 9.72
C ALA A 136 -8.79 -13.45 10.52
N LEU A 137 -8.32 -12.38 9.86
CA LEU A 137 -7.90 -11.13 10.51
C LEU A 137 -9.07 -10.28 11.03
N VAL A 138 -10.22 -10.30 10.34
CA VAL A 138 -11.46 -9.66 10.84
C VAL A 138 -11.95 -10.32 12.14
N GLN A 139 -11.47 -11.52 12.48
CA GLN A 139 -11.86 -12.25 13.68
C GLN A 139 -10.95 -12.07 14.91
N GLY A 140 -9.77 -11.42 14.86
CA GLY A 140 -8.93 -11.43 16.08
C GLY A 140 -7.74 -10.47 16.30
N GLU A 141 -7.06 -9.91 15.30
CA GLU A 141 -5.65 -9.48 15.55
C GLU A 141 -5.24 -8.09 15.02
N LEU A 142 -6.18 -7.15 14.82
CA LEU A 142 -5.78 -5.78 14.45
C LEU A 142 -4.99 -5.05 15.56
N ASP A 143 -5.15 -5.44 16.82
CA ASP A 143 -4.46 -4.82 17.97
C ASP A 143 -3.01 -5.33 18.14
N GLU A 144 -2.68 -6.57 17.73
CA GLU A 144 -1.31 -7.12 17.91
C GLU A 144 -0.28 -6.59 16.90
N LEU A 145 -0.75 -5.97 15.80
CA LEU A 145 0.11 -5.36 14.78
C LEU A 145 0.63 -3.97 15.17
N GLU A 146 0.07 -3.33 16.20
CA GLU A 146 0.61 -2.07 16.77
C GLU A 146 1.91 -2.33 17.54
N ASP A 147 1.99 -3.42 18.31
CA ASP A 147 3.15 -3.72 19.15
C ASP A 147 4.40 -4.19 18.37
N MET A 148 4.25 -4.59 17.11
CA MET A 148 5.37 -5.10 16.29
C MET A 148 6.08 -4.01 15.47
N GLU A 149 5.40 -2.93 15.07
CA GLU A 149 6.05 -1.82 14.34
C GLU A 149 7.04 -1.04 15.22
N GLU A 150 6.80 -1.00 16.54
CA GLU A 150 7.71 -0.37 17.51
C GLU A 150 8.98 -1.21 17.76
N SER A 151 8.97 -2.50 17.41
CA SER A 151 10.07 -3.42 17.73
C SER A 151 11.22 -3.41 16.73
N ASP A 152 11.00 -3.01 15.47
CA ASP A 152 12.06 -2.94 14.45
C ASP A 152 12.89 -1.63 14.51
N GLU A 153 12.51 -0.62 15.31
CA GLU A 153 13.27 0.63 15.47
C GLU A 153 14.29 0.62 16.64
N LEU A 154 14.45 -0.49 17.37
CA LEU A 154 15.26 -0.52 18.61
C LEU A 154 16.55 -1.37 18.57
N GLU A 155 16.96 -1.94 17.43
CA GLU A 155 18.21 -2.73 17.34
C GLU A 155 19.38 -1.99 16.65
N GLU A 156 19.64 -0.71 16.95
CA GLU A 156 20.96 -0.09 16.69
C GLU A 156 21.38 0.91 17.78
N MET A 157 21.51 0.45 19.03
CA MET A 157 22.29 1.18 20.05
C MET A 157 23.04 0.22 20.99
N ASP A 158 24.01 -0.54 20.44
CA ASP A 158 25.12 -1.07 21.26
C ASP A 158 26.43 -0.37 20.87
N GLY A 159 26.52 0.89 21.28
CA GLY A 159 27.78 1.65 21.29
C GLY A 159 28.61 1.22 22.50
N GLY A 160 29.51 0.26 22.30
CA GLY A 160 30.38 -0.27 23.34
C GLY A 160 31.21 0.82 24.07
N PRO A 161 31.58 0.60 25.35
CA PRO A 161 32.35 1.56 26.11
C PRO A 161 33.80 1.60 25.64
N THR A 162 34.21 2.75 25.11
CA THR A 162 35.61 3.08 24.84
C THR A 162 36.35 3.24 26.17
N ARG A 163 37.45 2.51 26.35
CA ARG A 163 38.40 2.66 27.46
C ARG A 163 39.60 3.49 27.02
#